data_AF-A0A3Q7EYZ1-F1
#
_entry.id   AF-A0A3Q7EYZ1-F1
#
_cell.length_a   1.000
_cell.length_b   1.000
_cell.length_c   1.000
_cell.angle_alpha   90.00
_cell.angle_beta   90.00
_cell.angle_gamma   90.00
#
_symmetry.space_group_name_H-M   'P 1'
#
loop_
_entity.id
_entity.type
_entity.pdbx_description
1 polymer ?
#
loop_
_entity_poly.entity_id
_entity_poly.type
_entity_poly.pdbx_seq_one_letter_code
_entity_poly.pdbx_strand_id
1 'polypeptide(L)'
;MHYYKLLRRSKSHDSDDSDSENTVNNNSNIPAEFLCQAIFAGDGFYGVEAAYGRFEGVVRTATGYYGGTMRKPSYKDVSEGKTGHTEAVKVTYDNRFVSYKSLCDYFWETHDPTNKNSLNFGSNTHLRSAIFCSTEEERKQAQQSKIRRQMKLNRRILTKINLLSKQITSNCEFFVAENQHQKYYLQKHYRLCESLSLRSTEQFVESYLACKLNGVLALDGEVILEKLPQLTRTCLLPKQCKSTCDEIIQDLKTTSAHGSTIT
;
A
#
# COMPACT_ATOMS: atom_id res chain seq x y z
N MET A 1 -17.66 -2.15 -10.88
CA MET A 1 -16.19 -1.98 -10.70
C MET A 1 -15.90 -0.50 -10.50
N HIS A 2 -15.74 -0.05 -9.25
CA HIS A 2 -15.35 1.34 -8.97
C HIS A 2 -13.85 1.52 -9.28
N TYR A 3 -13.54 2.24 -10.34
CA TYR A 3 -12.18 2.70 -10.65
C TYR A 3 -11.78 3.76 -9.62
N TYR A 4 -10.77 3.48 -8.80
CA TYR A 4 -10.12 4.50 -7.98
C TYR A 4 -9.26 5.37 -8.90
N LYS A 5 -9.77 6.54 -9.27
CA LYS A 5 -9.01 7.57 -9.99
C LYS A 5 -8.03 8.22 -9.01
N LEU A 6 -6.83 7.67 -8.91
CA LEU A 6 -5.75 8.23 -8.09
C LEU A 6 -5.38 9.61 -8.67
N LEU A 7 -5.55 10.66 -7.87
CA LEU A 7 -5.38 12.04 -8.31
C LEU A 7 -3.90 12.31 -8.67
N ARG A 8 -3.66 12.86 -9.87
CA ARG A 8 -2.35 13.37 -10.31
C ARG A 8 -1.90 14.51 -9.39
N ARG A 9 -0.66 14.43 -8.91
CA ARG A 9 0.00 15.51 -8.15
C ARG A 9 0.36 16.66 -9.11
N SER A 10 0.01 17.90 -8.75
CA SER A 10 0.42 19.11 -9.49
C SER A 10 1.92 19.40 -9.25
N LYS A 11 2.61 19.78 -10.33
CA LYS A 11 4.03 20.19 -10.34
C LYS A 11 4.18 21.53 -9.59
N SER A 12 5.26 21.66 -8.81
CA SER A 12 5.85 22.95 -8.43
C SER A 12 7.35 22.93 -8.79
N HIS A 13 7.84 24.11 -9.15
CA HIS A 13 9.03 24.44 -9.95
C HIS A 13 10.40 24.16 -9.29
N ASP A 14 11.41 24.02 -10.17
CA ASP A 14 12.80 23.58 -9.97
C ASP A 14 13.71 24.54 -9.19
N SER A 15 14.77 24.00 -8.55
CA SER A 15 16.18 24.28 -8.93
C SER A 15 17.21 23.52 -8.08
N ASP A 16 18.24 23.09 -8.81
CA ASP A 16 19.65 22.82 -8.48
C ASP A 16 20.17 21.46 -7.97
N ASP A 17 21.15 21.02 -8.75
CA ASP A 17 21.96 19.80 -8.74
C ASP A 17 22.78 19.60 -7.46
N SER A 18 22.78 18.36 -7.00
CA SER A 18 24.02 17.70 -6.59
C SER A 18 23.84 16.19 -6.68
N ASP A 19 24.56 15.57 -7.61
CA ASP A 19 24.70 14.13 -7.78
C ASP A 19 25.12 13.45 -6.47
N SER A 20 24.20 12.68 -5.89
CA SER A 20 24.54 11.55 -5.05
C SER A 20 23.74 10.35 -5.53
N GLU A 21 24.39 9.48 -6.30
CA GLU A 21 23.88 8.15 -6.67
C GLU A 21 23.64 7.31 -5.40
N ASN A 22 22.48 7.50 -4.76
CA ASN A 22 21.95 6.54 -3.82
C ASN A 22 21.36 5.38 -4.61
N THR A 23 22.22 4.43 -4.93
CA THR A 23 21.83 3.10 -5.39
C THR A 23 20.90 2.52 -4.32
N VAL A 24 19.61 2.33 -4.67
CA VAL A 24 18.64 1.68 -3.78
C VAL A 24 19.00 0.20 -3.70
N ASN A 25 19.93 -0.08 -2.79
CA ASN A 25 20.45 -1.40 -2.50
C ASN A 25 19.31 -2.34 -2.11
N ASN A 26 19.32 -3.57 -2.64
CA ASN A 26 18.38 -4.62 -2.27
C ASN A 26 18.30 -4.75 -0.74
N ASN A 27 17.18 -4.34 -0.16
CA ASN A 27 16.93 -4.20 1.28
C ASN A 27 16.80 -5.54 2.04
N SER A 28 17.54 -6.57 1.62
CA SER A 28 17.74 -7.81 2.40
C SER A 28 18.55 -7.58 3.67
N ASN A 29 19.06 -6.36 3.90
CA ASN A 29 20.04 -6.05 4.93
C ASN A 29 19.68 -4.84 5.81
N ILE A 30 18.40 -4.49 5.94
CA ILE A 30 17.99 -3.50 6.96
C ILE A 30 17.97 -4.19 8.32
N PRO A 31 18.76 -3.71 9.30
CA PRO A 31 18.71 -4.23 10.67
C PRO A 31 17.31 -4.09 11.29
N ALA A 32 16.87 -5.10 12.05
CA ALA A 32 15.50 -5.19 12.55
C ALA A 32 15.11 -4.01 13.45
N GLU A 33 16.06 -3.40 14.14
CA GLU A 33 15.87 -2.22 15.00
C GLU A 33 15.44 -0.97 14.24
N PHE A 34 15.71 -0.89 12.94
CA PHE A 34 15.26 0.21 12.09
C PHE A 34 13.93 -0.09 11.40
N LEU A 35 13.47 -1.34 11.43
CA LEU A 35 12.18 -1.72 10.87
C LEU A 35 11.06 -1.45 11.86
N CYS A 36 10.14 -0.59 11.46
CA CYS A 36 8.92 -0.30 12.20
C CYS A 36 7.69 -0.75 11.41
N GLN A 37 6.59 -0.99 12.12
CA GLN A 37 5.33 -1.45 11.53
C GLN A 37 4.18 -0.51 11.86
N ALA A 38 3.30 -0.29 10.88
CA ALA A 38 2.08 0.48 11.04
C ALA A 38 0.92 -0.24 10.35
N ILE A 39 -0.30 -0.11 10.89
CA ILE A 39 -1.50 -0.77 10.34
C ILE A 39 -2.53 0.30 9.94
N PHE A 40 -2.93 0.26 8.68
CA PHE A 40 -3.89 1.19 8.08
C PHE A 40 -5.03 0.43 7.42
N ALA A 41 -6.26 0.92 7.57
CA ALA A 41 -7.43 0.46 6.82
C ALA A 41 -8.02 1.66 6.08
N GLY A 42 -8.23 1.54 4.78
CA GLY A 42 -8.66 2.64 3.92
C GLY A 42 -9.57 2.12 2.83
N ASP A 43 -10.76 1.66 3.24
CA ASP A 43 -11.68 0.90 2.39
C ASP A 43 -11.05 -0.44 1.96
N GLY A 44 -10.89 -0.71 0.66
CA GLY A 44 -10.34 -1.97 0.16
C GLY A 44 -8.81 -2.02 0.23
N PHE A 45 -8.26 -3.12 0.74
CA PHE A 45 -6.82 -3.21 1.01
C PHE A 45 -5.90 -3.23 -0.23
N TYR A 46 -6.40 -3.53 -1.44
CA TYR A 46 -5.55 -3.64 -2.64
C TYR A 46 -4.98 -2.29 -3.06
N GLY A 47 -5.83 -1.26 -3.11
CA GLY A 47 -5.41 0.09 -3.47
C GLY A 47 -4.48 0.68 -2.41
N VAL A 48 -4.80 0.46 -1.13
CA VAL A 48 -3.98 0.91 0.00
C VAL A 48 -2.60 0.22 -0.01
N GLU A 49 -2.56 -1.11 -0.23
CA GLU A 49 -1.31 -1.87 -0.30
C GLU A 49 -0.43 -1.35 -1.44
N ALA A 50 -0.99 -1.22 -2.64
CA ALA A 50 -0.25 -0.71 -3.79
C ALA A 50 0.21 0.74 -3.60
N ALA A 51 -0.60 1.59 -2.96
CA ALA A 51 -0.21 2.96 -2.65
C ALA A 51 1.03 2.98 -1.74
N TYR A 52 1.03 2.22 -0.64
CA TYR A 52 2.18 2.14 0.25
C TYR A 52 3.40 1.45 -0.40
N GLY A 53 3.18 0.51 -1.31
CA GLY A 53 4.27 -0.10 -2.09
C GLY A 53 5.11 0.93 -2.84
N ARG A 54 4.50 2.02 -3.32
CA ARG A 54 5.19 3.12 -4.00
C ARG A 54 5.86 4.12 -3.06
N PHE A 55 5.56 4.09 -1.77
CA PHE A 55 6.09 5.09 -0.84
C PHE A 55 7.56 4.79 -0.51
N GLU A 56 8.41 5.80 -0.63
CA GLU A 56 9.83 5.68 -0.31
C GLU A 56 10.02 5.41 1.19
N GLY A 57 11.01 4.57 1.52
CA GLY A 57 11.21 4.07 2.89
C GLY A 57 10.27 2.93 3.31
N VAL A 58 9.17 2.65 2.59
CA VAL A 58 8.37 1.42 2.79
C VAL A 58 9.12 0.23 2.18
N VAL A 59 9.29 -0.81 2.98
CA VAL A 59 10.09 -1.99 2.64
C VAL A 59 9.18 -3.15 2.25
N ARG A 60 8.13 -3.42 3.04
CA ARG A 60 7.19 -4.53 2.82
C ARG A 60 5.77 -4.08 3.14
N THR A 61 4.81 -4.77 2.54
CA THR A 61 3.39 -4.62 2.84
C THR A 61 2.74 -5.99 2.94
N ALA A 62 1.67 -6.09 3.72
CA ALA A 62 0.81 -7.27 3.75
C ALA A 62 -0.65 -6.84 3.83
N THR A 63 -1.51 -7.44 3.00
CA THR A 63 -2.96 -7.35 3.19
C THR A 63 -3.41 -8.31 4.28
N GLY A 64 -4.44 -7.92 5.03
CA GLY A 64 -4.96 -8.71 6.14
C GLY A 64 -6.21 -8.14 6.78
N TYR A 65 -6.57 -8.71 7.92
CA TYR A 65 -7.79 -8.41 8.66
C TYR A 65 -7.45 -7.94 10.07
N TYR A 66 -8.02 -6.80 10.49
CA TYR A 66 -7.71 -6.22 11.79
C TYR A 66 -8.89 -5.48 12.45
N GLY A 67 -8.81 -5.29 13.77
CA GLY A 67 -9.76 -4.49 14.55
C GLY A 67 -11.07 -5.18 14.92
N GLY A 68 -11.21 -6.48 14.68
CA GLY A 68 -12.36 -7.30 15.07
C GLY A 68 -12.08 -8.26 16.21
N THR A 69 -13.02 -9.17 16.46
CA THR A 69 -12.98 -10.10 17.61
C THR A 69 -12.83 -11.56 17.19
N MET A 70 -13.14 -11.91 15.94
CA MET A 70 -13.03 -13.28 15.45
C MET A 70 -11.55 -13.68 15.30
N ARG A 71 -11.17 -14.83 15.86
CA ARG A 71 -9.82 -15.36 15.67
C ARG A 71 -9.69 -16.05 14.31
N LYS A 72 -8.58 -15.79 13.61
CA LYS A 72 -8.25 -16.39 12.30
C LYS A 72 -9.39 -16.27 11.28
N PRO A 73 -9.92 -15.05 11.03
CA PRO A 73 -11.00 -14.88 10.07
C PRO A 73 -10.48 -15.12 8.64
N SER A 74 -11.31 -15.75 7.80
CA SER A 74 -11.09 -15.80 6.34
C SER A 74 -11.67 -14.56 5.66
N TYR A 75 -11.31 -14.34 4.39
CA TYR A 75 -11.94 -13.30 3.57
C TYR A 75 -13.46 -13.44 3.58
N LYS A 76 -13.97 -14.67 3.47
CA LYS A 76 -15.40 -14.94 3.47
C LYS A 76 -16.04 -14.44 4.77
N ASP A 77 -15.48 -14.82 5.91
CA ASP A 77 -15.99 -14.40 7.22
C ASP A 77 -16.01 -12.87 7.33
N VAL A 78 -14.90 -12.22 6.96
CA VAL A 78 -14.77 -10.76 7.02
C VAL A 78 -15.75 -10.08 6.07
N SER A 79 -15.87 -10.57 4.84
CA SER A 79 -16.74 -9.99 3.82
C SER A 79 -18.23 -10.03 4.22
N GLU A 80 -18.64 -11.02 5.01
CA GLU A 80 -19.99 -11.14 5.60
C GLU A 80 -20.27 -10.11 6.72
N GLY A 81 -19.25 -9.40 7.21
CA GLY A 81 -19.39 -8.29 8.14
C GLY A 81 -19.58 -8.66 9.62
N LYS A 82 -19.62 -9.96 9.96
CA LYS A 82 -19.93 -10.42 11.34
C LYS A 82 -18.71 -10.51 12.26
N THR A 83 -17.51 -10.40 11.72
CA THR A 83 -16.25 -10.63 12.47
C THR A 83 -15.79 -9.41 13.26
N GLY A 84 -16.35 -8.24 12.93
CA GLY A 84 -15.86 -6.94 13.38
C GLY A 84 -14.50 -6.55 12.80
N HIS A 85 -13.86 -7.37 11.96
CA HIS A 85 -12.61 -7.02 11.29
C HIS A 85 -12.86 -6.09 10.09
N THR A 86 -11.85 -5.32 9.73
CA THR A 86 -11.77 -4.59 8.46
C THR A 86 -10.61 -5.13 7.66
N GLU A 87 -10.71 -5.04 6.34
CA GLU A 87 -9.55 -5.09 5.47
C GLU A 87 -8.55 -4.01 5.91
N ALA A 88 -7.30 -4.42 6.07
CA ALA A 88 -6.21 -3.58 6.55
C ALA A 88 -4.90 -3.97 5.85
N VAL A 89 -3.96 -3.04 5.87
CA VAL A 89 -2.60 -3.20 5.36
C VAL A 89 -1.63 -2.99 6.50
N LYS A 90 -0.77 -3.98 6.73
CA LYS A 90 0.43 -3.85 7.55
C LYS A 90 1.55 -3.31 6.68
N VAL A 91 2.11 -2.17 7.06
CA VAL A 91 3.20 -1.48 6.36
C VAL A 91 4.46 -1.61 7.22
N THR A 92 5.49 -2.25 6.68
CA THR A 92 6.82 -2.31 7.30
C THR A 92 7.72 -1.29 6.60
N TYR A 93 8.35 -0.41 7.37
CA TYR A 93 9.13 0.71 6.87
C TYR A 93 10.43 0.90 7.64
N ASP A 94 11.42 1.52 6.99
CA ASP A 94 12.69 1.90 7.60
C ASP A 94 12.57 3.29 8.23
N ASN A 95 12.64 3.35 9.57
CA ASN A 95 12.45 4.58 10.34
C ASN A 95 13.55 5.64 10.13
N ARG A 96 14.66 5.27 9.49
CA ARG A 96 15.74 6.20 9.12
C ARG A 96 15.40 7.02 7.88
N PHE A 97 14.54 6.48 7.01
CA PHE A 97 14.14 7.13 5.76
C PHE A 97 12.76 7.75 5.84
N VAL A 98 11.84 7.14 6.61
CA VAL A 98 10.45 7.59 6.64
C VAL A 98 9.87 7.54 8.05
N SER A 99 9.17 8.60 8.42
CA SER A 99 8.53 8.70 9.73
C SER A 99 7.09 8.17 9.70
N TYR A 100 6.58 7.75 10.86
CA TYR A 100 5.17 7.39 11.03
C TYR A 100 4.22 8.54 10.64
N LYS A 101 4.59 9.78 10.98
CA LYS A 101 3.88 10.99 10.55
C LYS A 101 3.77 11.09 9.03
N SER A 102 4.84 10.79 8.29
CA SER A 102 4.84 10.82 6.82
C SER A 102 3.90 9.76 6.24
N LEU A 103 3.86 8.56 6.83
CA LEU A 103 2.90 7.51 6.47
C LEU A 103 1.45 7.97 6.72
N CYS A 104 1.17 8.59 7.87
CA CYS A 104 -0.14 9.15 8.16
C CYS A 104 -0.54 10.25 7.17
N ASP A 105 0.39 11.13 6.80
CA ASP A 105 0.11 12.20 5.83
C ASP A 105 -0.18 11.60 4.44
N TYR A 106 0.49 10.51 4.05
CA TYR A 106 0.27 9.80 2.79
C TYR A 106 -1.02 8.97 2.76
N PHE A 107 -1.45 8.42 3.90
CA PHE A 107 -2.69 7.65 4.05
C PHE A 107 -3.92 8.37 3.47
N TRP A 108 -3.97 9.69 3.57
CA TRP A 108 -5.09 10.49 3.08
C TRP A 108 -5.18 10.63 1.56
N GLU A 109 -4.15 10.18 0.83
CA GLU A 109 -4.11 10.17 -0.63
C GLU A 109 -4.46 8.78 -1.20
N THR A 110 -4.65 7.76 -0.35
CA THR A 110 -4.87 6.37 -0.79
C THR A 110 -6.34 6.02 -1.04
N HIS A 111 -7.28 6.77 -0.44
CA HIS A 111 -8.73 6.56 -0.50
C HIS A 111 -9.46 7.89 -0.20
N ASP A 112 -10.80 7.91 -0.26
CA ASP A 112 -11.59 9.07 0.18
C ASP A 112 -11.89 8.98 1.70
N PRO A 113 -11.21 9.76 2.56
CA PRO A 113 -11.38 9.67 4.01
C PRO A 113 -12.65 10.38 4.51
N THR A 114 -13.44 10.96 3.60
CA THR A 114 -14.69 11.67 3.89
C THR A 114 -15.94 10.85 3.53
N ASN A 115 -15.73 9.66 2.98
CA ASN A 115 -16.80 8.78 2.53
C ASN A 115 -17.74 8.39 3.69
N LYS A 116 -18.99 8.84 3.62
CA LYS A 116 -20.01 8.54 4.65
C LYS A 116 -20.37 7.05 4.69
N ASN A 117 -20.13 6.31 3.62
CA ASN A 117 -20.37 4.87 3.62
C ASN A 117 -19.50 4.16 4.67
N SER A 118 -18.30 4.66 4.96
CA SER A 118 -17.44 4.15 6.04
C SER A 118 -18.07 4.34 7.44
N LEU A 119 -19.10 5.18 7.59
CA LEU A 119 -19.93 5.32 8.81
C LEU A 119 -21.27 4.57 8.71
N ASN A 120 -21.94 4.62 7.55
CA ASN A 120 -23.32 4.16 7.38
C ASN A 120 -23.50 2.65 7.56
N PHE A 121 -22.44 1.87 7.41
CA PHE A 121 -22.52 0.41 7.55
C PHE A 121 -22.31 -0.11 8.98
N GLY A 122 -22.10 0.78 9.96
CA GLY A 122 -21.93 0.36 11.36
C GLY A 122 -20.88 -0.74 11.53
N SER A 123 -21.11 -1.65 12.48
CA SER A 123 -20.25 -2.80 12.78
C SER A 123 -20.16 -3.85 11.66
N ASN A 124 -20.93 -3.69 10.57
CA ASN A 124 -21.19 -4.76 9.59
C ASN A 124 -20.44 -4.60 8.27
N THR A 125 -19.55 -3.61 8.12
CA THR A 125 -18.67 -3.49 6.94
C THR A 125 -17.22 -3.80 7.26
N HIS A 126 -16.60 -4.55 6.35
CA HIS A 126 -15.17 -4.81 6.31
C HIS A 126 -14.37 -3.73 5.58
N LEU A 127 -15.02 -2.70 5.03
CA LEU A 127 -14.40 -1.59 4.31
C LEU A 127 -14.49 -0.32 5.16
N ARG A 128 -13.64 -0.23 6.19
CA ARG A 128 -13.58 0.93 7.09
C ARG A 128 -12.31 1.73 6.85
N SER A 129 -12.40 3.02 7.14
CA SER A 129 -11.22 3.89 7.21
C SER A 129 -10.78 4.02 8.68
N ALA A 130 -9.61 3.48 9.00
CA ALA A 130 -9.02 3.51 10.33
C ALA A 130 -7.49 3.52 10.33
N ILE A 131 -6.89 4.21 11.31
CA ILE A 131 -5.46 4.14 11.62
C ILE A 131 -5.33 3.46 12.99
N PHE A 132 -4.54 2.39 13.06
CA PHE A 132 -4.30 1.66 14.29
C PHE A 132 -2.89 2.00 14.80
N CYS A 133 -2.82 2.68 15.95
CA CYS A 133 -1.61 3.23 16.55
C CYS A 133 -1.13 2.36 17.71
N SER A 134 0.12 1.92 17.69
CA SER A 134 0.73 1.06 18.72
C SER A 134 1.10 1.83 19.98
N THR A 135 1.33 3.14 19.84
CA THR A 135 1.72 4.02 20.94
C THR A 135 0.86 5.28 20.98
N GLU A 136 0.85 5.91 22.14
CA GLU A 136 0.20 7.20 22.35
C GLU A 136 0.82 8.31 21.49
N GLU A 137 2.12 8.20 21.20
CA GLU A 137 2.83 9.13 20.33
C GLU A 137 2.40 8.99 18.87
N GLU A 138 2.28 7.76 18.37
CA GLU A 138 1.70 7.49 17.04
C GLU A 138 0.26 8.02 16.95
N ARG A 139 -0.54 7.84 18.00
CA ARG A 139 -1.91 8.35 18.07
C ARG A 139 -1.95 9.88 17.92
N LYS A 140 -1.06 10.60 18.60
CA LYS A 140 -0.94 12.06 18.48
C LYS A 140 -0.52 12.47 17.07
N GLN A 141 0.47 11.78 16.48
CA GLN A 141 0.93 12.06 15.11
C GLN A 141 -0.17 11.84 14.06
N ALA A 142 -0.93 10.75 14.17
CA ALA A 142 -2.08 10.46 13.32
C ALA A 142 -3.17 11.53 13.46
N GLN A 143 -3.45 11.98 14.69
CA GLN A 143 -4.43 13.05 14.95
C GLN A 143 -4.02 14.38 14.35
N GLN A 144 -2.76 14.78 14.53
CA GLN A 144 -2.24 16.01 13.93
C GLN A 144 -2.28 15.94 12.40
N SER A 145 -1.92 14.79 11.82
CA SER A 145 -2.03 14.55 10.38
C SER A 145 -3.47 14.69 9.89
N LYS A 146 -4.43 14.07 10.59
CA LYS A 146 -5.87 14.20 10.30
C LYS A 146 -6.34 15.65 10.35
N ILE A 147 -5.94 16.42 11.36
CA ILE A 147 -6.29 17.85 11.48
C ILE A 147 -5.75 18.64 10.28
N ARG A 148 -4.48 18.47 9.92
CA ARG A 148 -3.87 19.13 8.74
C ARG A 148 -4.62 18.81 7.45
N ARG A 149 -4.93 17.53 7.20
CA ARG A 149 -5.66 17.12 6.00
C ARG A 149 -7.09 17.67 6.00
N GLN A 150 -7.78 17.61 7.13
CA GLN A 150 -9.16 18.11 7.26
C GLN A 150 -9.24 19.61 6.94
N MET A 151 -8.27 20.41 7.41
CA MET A 151 -8.18 21.83 7.06
C MET A 151 -7.99 22.04 5.56
N LYS A 152 -7.12 21.25 4.90
CA LYS A 152 -6.90 21.34 3.45
C LYS A 152 -8.12 20.92 2.62
N LEU A 153 -8.83 19.87 3.05
CA LEU A 153 -10.01 19.36 2.34
C LEU A 153 -11.26 20.21 2.56
N ASN A 154 -11.29 21.04 3.61
CA ASN A 154 -12.48 21.75 4.08
C ASN A 154 -13.71 20.83 4.22
N ARG A 155 -13.48 19.57 4.60
CA ARG A 155 -14.49 18.51 4.75
C ARG A 155 -14.14 17.63 5.94
N ARG A 156 -15.15 17.21 6.71
CA ARG A 156 -14.95 16.34 7.88
C ARG A 156 -14.37 14.99 7.46
N ILE A 157 -13.25 14.61 8.07
CA ILE A 157 -12.64 13.28 7.92
C ILE A 157 -13.28 12.30 8.90
N LEU A 158 -13.78 11.19 8.38
CA LEU A 158 -14.56 10.19 9.12
C LEU A 158 -13.71 9.03 9.65
N THR A 159 -12.46 8.92 9.19
CA THR A 159 -11.48 7.93 9.64
C THR A 159 -11.34 7.88 11.16
N LYS A 160 -11.39 6.68 11.72
CA LYS A 160 -11.15 6.43 13.16
C LYS A 160 -9.65 6.30 13.44
N ILE A 161 -9.19 6.86 14.54
CA ILE A 161 -7.81 6.68 15.01
C ILE A 161 -7.89 5.92 16.33
N ASN A 162 -7.44 4.67 16.32
CA ASN A 162 -7.58 3.75 17.43
C ASN A 162 -6.20 3.47 18.02
N LEU A 163 -6.04 3.62 19.33
CA LEU A 163 -4.88 3.10 20.03
C LEU A 163 -5.05 1.59 20.18
N LEU A 164 -4.04 0.80 19.82
CA LEU A 164 -3.98 -0.61 20.17
C LEU A 164 -3.91 -0.69 21.69
N SER A 165 -5.04 -0.93 22.37
CA SER A 165 -5.03 -1.01 23.81
C SER A 165 -4.22 -2.23 24.23
N LYS A 166 -3.13 -2.01 24.98
CA LYS A 166 -2.39 -3.07 25.69
C LYS A 166 -3.30 -3.99 26.54
N GLN A 167 -4.51 -3.51 26.91
CA GLN A 167 -5.53 -4.23 27.68
C GLN A 167 -6.45 -5.16 26.89
N ILE A 168 -6.44 -5.15 25.54
CA ILE A 168 -6.93 -6.30 24.77
C ILE A 168 -5.76 -7.28 24.66
N THR A 169 -5.36 -7.74 25.84
CA THR A 169 -4.34 -8.75 26.07
C THR A 169 -4.72 -10.01 25.30
N SER A 170 -3.83 -10.43 24.40
CA SER A 170 -3.71 -11.79 23.82
C SER A 170 -4.52 -12.16 22.56
N ASN A 171 -5.53 -11.40 22.11
CA ASN A 171 -6.44 -11.87 21.03
C ASN A 171 -6.55 -11.03 19.75
N CYS A 172 -5.99 -9.81 19.69
CA CYS A 172 -6.06 -8.96 18.49
C CYS A 172 -4.76 -8.97 17.69
N GLU A 173 -4.50 -10.09 17.02
CA GLU A 173 -3.40 -10.25 16.06
C GLU A 173 -3.80 -9.69 14.68
N PHE A 174 -2.82 -9.19 13.92
CA PHE A 174 -3.02 -8.90 12.50
C PHE A 174 -3.10 -10.23 11.74
N PHE A 175 -4.27 -10.57 11.22
CA PHE A 175 -4.45 -11.79 10.45
C PHE A 175 -4.11 -11.55 8.99
N VAL A 176 -2.98 -12.09 8.53
CA VAL A 176 -2.56 -12.00 7.13
C VAL A 176 -3.62 -12.66 6.24
N ALA A 177 -4.03 -11.95 5.18
CA ALA A 177 -5.00 -12.46 4.23
C ALA A 177 -4.41 -13.58 3.35
N GLU A 178 -5.29 -14.34 2.73
CA GLU A 178 -4.97 -15.44 1.83
C GLU A 178 -4.05 -15.02 0.68
N ASN A 179 -3.30 -15.97 0.11
CA ASN A 179 -2.26 -15.69 -0.87
C ASN A 179 -2.72 -14.81 -2.03
N GLN A 180 -3.89 -15.10 -2.60
CA GLN A 180 -4.50 -14.37 -3.71
C GLN A 180 -4.77 -12.89 -3.43
N HIS A 181 -4.79 -12.49 -2.15
CA HIS A 181 -5.01 -11.10 -1.74
C HIS A 181 -3.70 -10.31 -1.57
N GLN A 182 -2.54 -10.97 -1.61
CA GLN A 182 -1.25 -10.31 -1.46
C GLN A 182 -0.76 -9.77 -2.81
N LYS A 183 -0.32 -8.51 -2.88
CA LYS A 183 0.26 -7.96 -4.12
C LYS A 183 -0.64 -8.16 -5.35
N TYR A 184 -1.93 -7.86 -5.17
CA TYR A 184 -3.01 -8.15 -6.13
C TYR A 184 -2.71 -7.71 -7.57
N TYR A 185 -2.08 -6.55 -7.78
CA TYR A 185 -1.76 -6.05 -9.11
C TYR A 185 -0.58 -6.80 -9.73
N LEU A 186 0.45 -7.15 -8.93
CA LEU A 186 1.56 -7.98 -9.38
C LEU A 186 1.11 -9.39 -9.77
N GLN A 187 0.21 -10.00 -9.00
CA GLN A 187 -0.28 -11.36 -9.28
C GLN A 187 -1.05 -11.49 -10.60
N LYS A 188 -1.56 -10.38 -11.16
CA LYS A 188 -2.12 -10.37 -12.52
C LYS A 188 -1.08 -10.62 -13.61
N HIS A 189 0.20 -10.48 -13.28
CA HIS A 189 1.34 -10.74 -14.15
C HIS A 189 2.07 -12.01 -13.70
N TYR A 190 1.50 -13.18 -14.01
CA TYR A 190 2.02 -14.48 -13.54
C TYR A 190 3.50 -14.70 -13.91
N ARG A 191 3.93 -14.31 -15.11
CA ARG A 191 5.33 -14.42 -15.57
C ARG A 191 6.29 -13.63 -14.68
N LEU A 192 5.88 -12.46 -14.18
CA LEU A 192 6.69 -11.69 -13.24
C LEU A 192 6.79 -12.40 -11.90
N CYS A 193 5.70 -12.96 -11.40
CA CYS A 193 5.70 -13.74 -10.16
C CYS A 193 6.63 -14.96 -10.27
N GLU A 194 6.59 -15.68 -11.40
CA GLU A 194 7.48 -16.80 -11.69
C GLU A 194 8.95 -16.36 -11.74
N SER A 195 9.25 -15.25 -12.42
CA SER A 195 10.61 -14.70 -12.54
C SER A 195 11.23 -14.30 -11.20
N LEU A 196 10.39 -14.04 -10.18
CA LEU A 196 10.77 -13.70 -8.82
C LEU A 196 10.60 -14.89 -7.85
N SER A 197 10.23 -16.07 -8.35
CA SER A 197 9.96 -17.27 -7.56
C SER A 197 8.91 -17.08 -6.45
N LEU A 198 7.92 -16.21 -6.67
CA LEU A 198 6.85 -15.92 -5.72
C LEU A 198 5.70 -16.93 -5.89
N ARG A 199 5.50 -17.77 -4.87
CA ARG A 199 4.51 -18.87 -4.87
C ARG A 199 3.72 -18.98 -3.57
N SER A 200 4.17 -18.37 -2.49
CA SER A 200 3.54 -18.44 -1.17
C SER A 200 3.23 -17.06 -0.58
N THR A 201 2.32 -17.02 0.40
CA THR A 201 1.92 -15.78 1.09
C THR A 201 3.13 -15.10 1.72
N GLU A 202 3.99 -15.88 2.38
CA GLU A 202 5.21 -15.40 3.00
C GLU A 202 6.15 -14.75 1.98
N GLN A 203 6.35 -15.37 0.82
CA GLN A 203 7.19 -14.81 -0.23
C GLN A 203 6.66 -13.48 -0.76
N PHE A 204 5.34 -13.34 -0.94
CA PHE A 204 4.74 -12.07 -1.36
C PHE A 204 4.78 -10.98 -0.28
N VAL A 205 4.67 -11.36 0.99
CA VAL A 205 4.68 -10.42 2.12
C VAL A 205 6.11 -9.93 2.39
N GLU A 206 7.10 -10.81 2.38
CA GLU A 206 8.48 -10.49 2.74
C GLU A 206 9.30 -9.89 1.59
N SER A 207 8.81 -9.98 0.35
CA SER A 207 9.54 -9.48 -0.82
C SER A 207 9.42 -7.97 -1.01
N TYR A 208 10.56 -7.29 -0.87
CA TYR A 208 10.71 -5.86 -1.21
C TYR A 208 10.37 -5.59 -2.69
N LEU A 209 10.87 -6.43 -3.60
CA LEU A 209 10.60 -6.26 -5.03
C LEU A 209 9.11 -6.45 -5.34
N ALA A 210 8.45 -7.42 -4.70
CA ALA A 210 7.02 -7.63 -4.88
C ALA A 210 6.22 -6.41 -4.39
N CYS A 211 6.62 -5.83 -3.25
CA CYS A 211 6.07 -4.59 -2.70
C CYS A 211 6.16 -3.43 -3.71
N LYS A 212 7.35 -3.18 -4.25
CA LYS A 212 7.57 -2.08 -5.22
C LYS A 212 6.86 -2.31 -6.55
N LEU A 213 6.95 -3.52 -7.11
CA LEU A 213 6.31 -3.86 -8.37
C LEU A 213 4.79 -3.79 -8.28
N ASN A 214 4.18 -4.31 -7.22
CA ASN A 214 2.74 -4.19 -7.00
C ASN A 214 2.28 -2.74 -6.97
N GLY A 215 3.07 -1.87 -6.34
CA GLY A 215 2.80 -0.44 -6.30
C GLY A 215 2.82 0.19 -7.70
N VAL A 216 3.85 -0.09 -8.50
CA VAL A 216 3.98 0.44 -9.87
C VAL A 216 2.88 -0.09 -10.78
N LEU A 217 2.61 -1.40 -10.75
CA LEU A 217 1.62 -2.07 -11.62
C LEU A 217 0.16 -1.70 -11.30
N ALA A 218 -0.10 -1.03 -10.19
CA ALA A 218 -1.41 -0.50 -9.86
C ALA A 218 -1.73 0.86 -10.51
N LEU A 219 -0.76 1.46 -11.19
CA LEU A 219 -0.90 2.77 -11.83
C LEU A 219 -1.53 2.66 -13.22
N ASP A 220 -1.93 3.82 -13.76
CA ASP A 220 -2.36 3.91 -15.15
C ASP A 220 -1.20 3.60 -16.11
N GLY A 221 -1.52 3.05 -17.28
CA GLY A 221 -0.53 2.58 -18.26
C GLY A 221 0.55 3.61 -18.61
N GLU A 222 0.18 4.88 -18.80
CA GLU A 222 1.14 5.97 -19.07
C GLU A 222 2.17 6.13 -17.95
N VAL A 223 1.73 6.01 -16.69
CA VAL A 223 2.60 6.18 -15.53
C VAL A 223 3.44 4.91 -15.30
N ILE A 224 2.90 3.72 -15.62
CA ILE A 224 3.69 2.48 -15.65
C ILE A 224 4.87 2.62 -16.61
N LEU A 225 4.64 3.17 -17.82
CA LEU A 225 5.69 3.39 -18.82
C LEU A 225 6.81 4.33 -18.32
N GLU A 226 6.50 5.26 -17.42
CA GLU A 226 7.50 6.13 -16.79
C GLU A 226 8.23 5.43 -15.63
N LYS A 227 7.47 4.79 -14.72
CA LYS A 227 7.96 4.32 -13.43
C LYS A 227 8.60 2.94 -13.47
N LEU A 228 8.10 2.01 -14.29
CA LEU A 228 8.64 0.66 -14.36
C LEU A 228 10.10 0.64 -14.84
N PRO A 229 10.50 1.40 -15.88
CA PRO A 229 11.92 1.51 -16.26
C PRO A 229 12.81 2.13 -15.18
N GLN A 230 12.29 3.06 -14.37
CA GLN A 230 13.06 3.65 -13.25
C GLN A 230 13.32 2.57 -12.18
N LEU A 231 12.30 1.76 -11.87
CA LEU A 231 12.42 0.66 -10.92
C LEU A 231 13.40 -0.42 -11.39
N THR A 232 13.39 -0.80 -12.67
CA THR A 232 14.31 -1.83 -13.20
C THR A 232 15.78 -1.39 -13.21
N ARG A 233 16.04 -0.08 -13.26
CA ARG A 233 17.39 0.51 -13.17
C ARG A 233 17.87 0.64 -11.73
N THR A 234 16.99 1.09 -10.83
CA THR A 234 17.33 1.35 -9.43
C THR A 234 17.40 0.08 -8.58
N CYS A 235 16.61 -0.94 -8.92
CA CYS A 235 16.58 -2.22 -8.20
C CYS A 235 17.36 -3.30 -8.94
N LEU A 236 18.12 -4.11 -8.18
CA LEU A 236 18.81 -5.29 -8.73
C LEU A 236 17.81 -6.43 -8.93
N LEU A 237 17.12 -6.40 -10.07
CA LEU A 237 16.20 -7.44 -10.52
C LEU A 237 16.93 -8.63 -11.20
N PRO A 238 16.43 -9.87 -11.04
CA PRO A 238 16.87 -11.01 -11.85
C PRO A 238 16.72 -10.72 -13.35
N LYS A 239 17.62 -11.24 -14.19
CA LYS A 239 17.59 -11.02 -15.65
C LYS A 239 16.22 -11.36 -16.27
N GLN A 240 15.65 -12.49 -15.87
CA GLN A 240 14.32 -12.91 -16.34
C GLN A 240 13.23 -11.90 -15.97
N CYS A 241 13.28 -11.35 -14.74
CA CYS A 241 12.33 -10.34 -14.28
C CYS A 241 12.43 -9.04 -15.09
N LYS A 242 13.66 -8.60 -15.42
CA LYS A 242 13.88 -7.45 -16.29
C LYS A 242 13.27 -7.66 -17.68
N SER A 243 13.51 -8.81 -18.30
CA SER A 243 12.93 -9.16 -19.61
C SER A 243 11.40 -9.11 -19.58
N THR A 244 10.78 -9.67 -18.55
CA THR A 244 9.31 -9.63 -18.43
C THR A 244 8.78 -8.21 -18.16
N CYS A 245 9.52 -7.36 -17.45
CA CYS A 245 9.16 -5.94 -17.32
C CYS A 245 9.21 -5.22 -18.68
N ASP A 246 10.22 -5.51 -19.50
CA ASP A 246 10.37 -4.93 -20.84
C ASP A 246 9.23 -5.39 -21.78
N GLU A 247 8.81 -6.65 -21.70
CA GLU A 247 7.61 -7.16 -22.40
C GLU A 247 6.36 -6.35 -22.05
N ILE A 248 6.09 -6.14 -20.75
CA ILE A 248 4.94 -5.34 -20.29
C ILE A 248 4.99 -3.91 -20.83
N ILE A 249 6.18 -3.30 -20.86
CA ILE A 249 6.38 -1.96 -21.41
C ILE A 249 6.05 -1.92 -22.90
N GLN A 250 6.47 -2.93 -23.68
CA GLN A 250 6.19 -3.00 -25.11
C GLN A 250 4.72 -3.23 -25.41
N ASP A 251 4.06 -4.10 -24.64
CA ASP A 251 2.62 -4.36 -24.78
C ASP A 251 1.82 -3.07 -24.53
N LEU A 252 2.13 -2.34 -23.45
CA LEU A 252 1.47 -1.07 -23.11
C LEU A 252 1.68 0.00 -24.19
N LYS A 253 2.89 0.13 -24.75
CA LYS A 253 3.16 1.05 -25.86
C LYS A 253 2.33 0.70 -27.10
N THR A 254 2.24 -0.60 -27.40
CA THR A 254 1.48 -1.09 -28.56
C THR A 254 0.00 -0.80 -28.39
N THR A 255 -0.59 -1.06 -27.22
CA THR A 255 -2.00 -0.75 -26.94
C THR A 255 -2.29 0.75 -27.01
N SER A 256 -1.39 1.60 -26.50
CA SER A 256 -1.55 3.06 -26.56
C SER A 256 -1.52 3.61 -27.99
N ALA A 257 -0.70 3.02 -28.87
CA ALA A 257 -0.60 3.42 -30.27
C ALA A 257 -1.87 3.08 -31.06
N HIS A 258 -2.49 1.92 -30.79
CA HIS A 258 -3.71 1.48 -31.49
C HIS A 258 -4.98 2.19 -31.01
N GLY A 259 -5.02 2.64 -29.74
CA GLY A 259 -6.13 3.43 -29.21
C GLY A 259 -6.22 4.87 -29.75
N SER A 260 -5.18 5.35 -30.42
CA SER A 260 -5.13 6.71 -30.99
C SER A 260 -5.56 6.76 -32.48
N THR A 261 -5.83 5.62 -33.10
CA THR A 261 -6.17 5.52 -34.55
C THR A 261 -7.67 5.35 -34.79
N ILE A 262 -8.49 5.35 -33.73
CA ILE A 262 -9.96 5.25 -33.81
C ILE A 262 -10.56 6.49 -33.14
N THR A 263 -10.51 7.61 -33.85
CA THR A 263 -11.34 8.80 -33.61
C THR A 263 -11.71 9.41 -34.95
#